data_AF-A0A223S046-F1
#
_entry.id   AF-A0A223S046-F1
#
_cell.length_a   1.000
_cell.length_b   1.000
_cell.length_c   1.000
_cell.angle_alpha   90.00
_cell.angle_beta   90.00
_cell.angle_gamma   90.00
#
_symmetry.space_group_name_H-M   'P 1'
#
loop_
_entity.id
_entity.type
_entity.pdbx_description
1 polymer ?
#
loop_
_entity_poly.entity_id
_entity_poly.type
_entity_poly.pdbx_seq_one_letter_code
_entity_poly.pdbx_strand_id
1 'polypeptide(L)' 'MASVIRVTEDDISVTYDPRLPLIQRFTIRGTGGRIVRLRAPYWEAHRALMRECKMSYAQASNILAQAAGVDS' A
#
# COMPACT_ATOMS: atom_id res chain seq x y z
N MET A 1 -10.20 2.27 17.98
CA MET A 1 -8.78 1.85 17.89
C MET A 1 -8.39 1.84 16.42
N ALA A 2 -7.47 2.70 16.00
CA ALA A 2 -7.03 2.69 14.60
C ALA A 2 -5.90 1.67 14.47
N SER A 3 -6.20 0.50 13.90
CA SER A 3 -5.24 -0.58 13.69
C SER A 3 -4.42 -0.30 12.44
N VAL A 4 -3.12 -0.60 12.49
CA VAL A 4 -2.28 -0.65 11.28
C VAL A 4 -2.71 -1.88 10.49
N ILE A 5 -3.18 -1.68 9.27
CA ILE A 5 -3.65 -2.77 8.40
C ILE A 5 -2.53 -3.11 7.44
N ARG A 6 -2.18 -4.38 7.34
CA ARG A 6 -1.19 -4.90 6.41
C ARG A 6 -1.87 -5.90 5.47
N VAL A 7 -1.77 -5.64 4.18
CA VAL A 7 -2.21 -6.54 3.12
C VAL A 7 -0.97 -7.08 2.41
N THR A 8 -0.98 -8.37 2.11
CA THR A 8 0.07 -9.04 1.35
C THR A 8 -0.54 -9.67 0.11
N GLU A 9 -0.02 -9.34 -1.05
CA GLU A 9 -0.40 -9.93 -2.34
C GLU A 9 0.89 -10.32 -3.06
N ASP A 10 1.00 -11.60 -3.41
CA ASP A 10 2.19 -12.22 -3.98
C ASP A 10 3.47 -11.86 -3.19
N ASP A 11 4.34 -11.09 -3.83
CA ASP A 11 5.64 -10.66 -3.38
C ASP A 11 5.62 -9.26 -2.73
N ILE A 12 4.45 -8.69 -2.47
CA ILE A 12 4.31 -7.30 -2.05
C ILE A 12 3.47 -7.22 -0.78
N SER A 13 3.89 -6.33 0.11
CA SER A 13 3.14 -5.96 1.30
C SER A 13 2.88 -4.48 1.32
N VAL A 14 1.61 -4.13 1.53
CA VAL A 14 1.13 -2.76 1.67
C VAL A 14 0.65 -2.58 3.10
N THR A 15 1.18 -1.56 3.77
CA THR A 15 0.79 -1.20 5.12
C THR A 15 0.14 0.17 5.10
N TYR A 16 -1.02 0.28 5.74
CA TYR A 16 -1.74 1.53 5.95
C TYR A 16 -1.74 1.89 7.44
N ASP A 17 -1.29 3.11 7.74
CA ASP A 17 -1.35 3.68 9.08
C ASP A 17 -2.23 4.95 9.06
N PRO A 18 -3.49 4.86 9.56
CA PRO A 18 -4.39 6.01 9.60
C PRO A 18 -3.96 7.10 10.61
N ARG A 19 -3.04 6.79 11.53
CA ARG A 19 -2.52 7.74 12.54
C ARG A 19 -1.50 8.70 11.93
N LEU A 20 -0.94 8.36 10.76
CA LEU A 20 -0.01 9.22 10.04
C LEU A 20 -0.75 10.30 9.23
N PRO A 21 -0.07 11.43 8.94
CA PRO A 21 -0.57 12.42 7.99
C PRO A 21 -0.96 11.78 6.66
N LEU A 22 -1.96 12.32 5.97
CA LEU A 22 -2.48 11.79 4.69
C LEU A 22 -1.37 11.48 3.66
N ILE A 23 -0.32 12.29 3.66
CA ILE A 23 0.85 12.15 2.78
C ILE A 23 1.79 10.98 3.14
N GLN A 24 1.59 10.32 4.28
CA GLN A 24 2.49 9.29 4.81
C GLN A 24 1.81 7.95 5.13
N ARG A 25 0.51 7.81 4.83
CA ARG A 25 -0.29 6.69 5.33
C ARG A 25 0.10 5.34 4.75
N PHE A 26 0.66 5.30 3.54
CA PHE A 26 0.96 4.03 2.87
C PHE A 26 2.46 3.71 2.89
N THR A 27 2.78 2.44 3.11
CA THR A 27 4.12 1.88 2.96
C THR A 27 4.05 0.60 2.14
N ILE A 28 4.88 0.52 1.10
CA ILE A 28 4.95 -0.61 0.17
C ILE A 28 6.33 -1.26 0.28
N ARG A 29 6.35 -2.56 0.55
CA ARG A 29 7.58 -3.37 0.62
C ARG A 29 7.42 -4.61 -0.26
N GLY A 30 8.42 -4.90 -1.08
CA GLY A 30 8.52 -6.17 -1.79
C GLY A 30 9.14 -7.28 -0.91
N THR A 31 9.10 -8.51 -1.41
CA THR A 31 9.77 -9.67 -0.81
C THR A 31 11.28 -9.49 -0.81
N GLY A 32 11.93 -10.07 0.20
CA GLY A 32 13.36 -9.84 0.49
C GLY A 32 13.65 -8.52 1.23
N GLY A 33 12.64 -7.79 1.69
CA GLY A 33 12.82 -6.54 2.44
C GLY A 33 13.11 -5.33 1.57
N ARG A 34 12.97 -5.45 0.24
CA ARG A 34 13.11 -4.32 -0.68
C ARG A 34 12.01 -3.30 -0.40
N ILE A 35 12.43 -2.12 -0.01
CA ILE A 35 11.52 -0.99 0.18
C ILE A 35 11.20 -0.41 -1.20
N VAL A 36 9.94 -0.53 -1.61
CA VAL A 36 9.43 0.04 -2.88
C VAL A 36 9.06 1.50 -2.64
N ARG A 37 8.26 1.75 -1.61
CA ARG A 37 7.88 3.10 -1.23
C ARG A 37 7.61 3.21 0.27
N LEU A 38 8.18 4.21 0.92
CA LEU A 38 7.90 4.52 2.32
C LEU A 38 7.04 5.76 2.40
N ARG A 39 6.07 5.73 3.31
CA ARG A 39 5.32 6.91 3.76
C ARG A 39 4.85 7.78 2.59
N ALA A 40 4.00 7.20 1.77
CA ALA A 40 3.44 7.82 0.58
C ALA A 40 1.94 8.14 0.74
N PRO A 41 1.45 9.18 0.02
CA PRO A 41 0.02 9.35 -0.20
C PRO A 41 -0.53 8.24 -1.11
N TYR A 42 -1.86 8.12 -1.16
CA TYR A 42 -2.56 7.12 -1.97
C TYR A 42 -2.09 7.07 -3.43
N TRP A 43 -2.00 8.22 -4.11
CA TRP A 43 -1.66 8.28 -5.54
C TRP A 43 -0.21 7.85 -5.83
N GLU A 44 0.73 8.16 -4.93
CA GLU A 44 2.11 7.70 -5.07
C GLU A 44 2.21 6.21 -4.81
N ALA A 45 1.50 5.71 -3.79
CA ALA A 45 1.44 4.29 -3.49
C ALA A 45 0.86 3.52 -4.69
N HIS A 46 -0.23 4.01 -5.28
CA HIS A 46 -0.86 3.43 -6.47
C HIS A 46 0.10 3.41 -7.66
N ARG A 47 0.76 4.55 -7.93
CA ARG A 47 1.76 4.65 -9.00
C ARG A 47 2.95 3.70 -8.79
N ALA A 48 3.42 3.54 -7.55
CA ALA A 48 4.51 2.63 -7.22
C ALA A 48 4.11 1.17 -7.45
N LEU A 49 2.90 0.78 -7.06
CA LEU A 49 2.37 -0.56 -7.35
C LEU A 49 2.28 -0.83 -8.86
N MET A 50 1.82 0.14 -9.65
CA MET A 50 1.76 -0.04 -11.11
C MET A 50 3.14 -0.08 -11.76
N ARG A 51 4.05 0.84 -11.42
CA ARG A 51 5.32 1.01 -12.13
C ARG A 51 6.42 0.08 -11.64
N GLU A 52 6.51 -0.12 -10.34
CA GLU A 52 7.60 -0.87 -9.72
C GLU A 52 7.19 -2.31 -9.47
N CYS A 53 5.93 -2.53 -9.09
CA CYS A 53 5.38 -3.86 -8.83
C CYS A 53 4.66 -4.47 -10.03
N LYS A 54 4.55 -3.76 -11.16
CA LYS A 54 3.89 -4.21 -12.41
C LYS A 54 2.44 -4.68 -12.21
N MET A 55 1.77 -4.18 -11.17
CA MET A 55 0.35 -4.48 -10.94
C MET A 55 -0.54 -3.77 -11.95
N SER A 56 -1.68 -4.39 -12.28
CA SER A 56 -2.74 -3.69 -13.01
C SER A 56 -3.33 -2.56 -12.16
N TYR A 57 -3.98 -1.59 -12.83
CA TYR A 57 -4.67 -0.50 -12.14
C TYR A 57 -5.68 -1.00 -11.10
N ALA A 58 -6.45 -2.03 -11.46
CA ALA A 58 -7.48 -2.63 -10.60
C ALA A 58 -6.86 -3.30 -9.36
N GLN A 59 -5.79 -4.10 -9.54
CA GLN A 59 -5.07 -4.73 -8.43
C GLN A 59 -4.49 -3.69 -7.48
N ALA A 60 -3.80 -2.67 -8.01
CA ALA A 60 -3.23 -1.60 -7.21
C ALA A 60 -4.31 -0.81 -6.42
N SER A 61 -5.49 -0.62 -7.00
CA SER A 61 -6.61 0.03 -6.31
C SER A 61 -7.19 -0.87 -5.22
N ASN A 62 -7.41 -2.15 -5.52
CA ASN A 62 -7.99 -3.12 -4.59
C ASN A 62 -7.09 -3.32 -3.36
N ILE A 63 -5.78 -3.50 -3.55
CA ILE A 63 -4.86 -3.73 -2.43
C ILE A 63 -4.76 -2.49 -1.51
N LEU A 64 -4.84 -1.28 -2.08
CA LEU A 64 -4.85 -0.04 -1.29
C LEU A 64 -6.18 0.17 -0.56
N ALA A 65 -7.31 -0.18 -1.18
CA ALA A 65 -8.63 -0.12 -0.56
C ALA A 65 -8.75 -1.13 0.59
N GLN A 66 -8.28 -2.36 0.39
CA GLN A 66 -8.18 -3.39 1.43
C GLN A 66 -7.26 -2.92 2.57
N ALA A 67 -6.08 -2.35 2.25
CA ALA A 67 -5.18 -1.81 3.26
C ALA A 67 -5.81 -0.64 4.01
N ALA A 68 -6.59 0.22 3.35
CA ALA A 68 -7.31 1.30 4.01
C ALA A 68 -8.53 0.84 4.83
N GLY A 69 -8.92 -0.44 4.73
CA GLY A 69 -10.11 -0.99 5.37
C GLY A 69 -11.43 -0.43 4.79
N VAL A 70 -11.42 -0.04 3.52
CA VAL A 70 -12.59 0.53 2.82
C VAL A 70 -13.48 -0.57 2.21
N ASP A 71 -12.94 -1.78 2.03
CA ASP A 71 -13.66 -2.97 1.53
C ASP A 71 -14.03 -3.94 2.68
N SER A 72 -14.86 -3.47 3.62
CA SER A 72 -15.51 -4.34 4.64
C SER A 72 -16.95 -3.96 4.83
#